data_AF-A0A929NXH4-F1
#
_entry.id   AF-A0A929NXH4-F1
#
_cell.length_a   1.000
_cell.length_b   1.000
_cell.length_c   1.000
_cell.angle_alpha   90.00
_cell.angle_beta   90.00
_cell.angle_gamma   90.00
#
_symmetry.space_group_name_H-M   'P 1'
#
loop_
_entity.id
_entity.type
_entity.pdbx_description
1 polymer ?
#
loop_
_entity_poly.entity_id
_entity_poly.type
_entity_poly.pdbx_seq_one_letter_code
_entity_poly.pdbx_strand_id
1 'polypeptide(L)'
;MKEISTNYQSWGRFPQVSQRDYPLKWRTLSIPNIPDTILPYGLGRSYGDVCLNDGGSIITTRSLNHFISFDTDTGILRCEAGVSLAEILDLCVPQGWFLPTTPGTKFVTIGGAIANDVHGKNHHKAGTFGNNVSQFELLRSDGERLLCSSTNNQEYYAATIGGLGLTGLIIWAEIQLRPIYHRAMSTELIQFSGLEEFFEISAQSDQLYDYTVAWVDCGSQGAALGRGLFFRGNHVTEKEVPTHWHVSSRTLTMPIDFPSFTLNKWTVSGFNWMYYHKQSRKVIKSFVDYNPFFYPLDAILQWNRMYGKRGFLQYQFVVSYEDHRIIRDILQVIAASGSSSFLAVLKTFGDLKSPGMLSFPRPGVTLALDFPIKGAVTFELLERLDAMVRDCLLYT
;
A
#
# COMPACT_ATOMS: atom_id res chain seq x y z
N MET A 1 -23.02 -12.73 -25.69
CA MET A 1 -23.01 -12.43 -24.24
C MET A 1 -21.58 -12.63 -23.76
N LYS A 2 -20.92 -11.59 -23.27
CA LYS A 2 -19.62 -11.77 -22.58
C LYS A 2 -19.89 -12.50 -21.27
N GLU A 3 -19.08 -13.50 -20.97
CA GLU A 3 -19.19 -14.31 -19.76
C GLU A 3 -19.07 -13.46 -18.50
N ILE A 4 -19.84 -13.80 -17.48
CA ILE A 4 -19.60 -13.32 -16.11
C ILE A 4 -18.27 -13.92 -15.68
N SER A 5 -17.27 -13.07 -15.44
CA SER A 5 -15.92 -13.51 -15.08
C SER A 5 -15.76 -13.52 -13.56
N THR A 6 -15.52 -14.70 -12.99
CA THR A 6 -15.13 -14.85 -11.58
C THR A 6 -13.63 -14.63 -11.35
N ASN A 7 -12.87 -14.26 -12.39
CA ASN A 7 -11.40 -14.21 -12.35
C ASN A 7 -10.84 -12.90 -11.75
N TYR A 8 -11.68 -11.88 -11.59
CA TYR A 8 -11.29 -10.58 -11.04
C TYR A 8 -11.79 -10.46 -9.60
N GLN A 9 -10.85 -10.44 -8.66
CA GLN A 9 -11.11 -10.42 -7.22
C GLN A 9 -10.27 -9.33 -6.54
N SER A 10 -10.78 -8.84 -5.42
CA SER A 10 -9.98 -8.07 -4.47
C SER A 10 -8.85 -8.93 -3.89
N TRP A 11 -7.77 -8.29 -3.43
CA TRP A 11 -6.64 -9.00 -2.83
C TRP A 11 -7.04 -9.77 -1.56
N GLY A 12 -7.99 -9.21 -0.80
CA GLY A 12 -8.58 -9.82 0.40
C GLY A 12 -9.47 -11.03 0.12
N ARG A 13 -9.85 -11.28 -1.15
CA ARG A 13 -10.80 -12.32 -1.56
C ARG A 13 -12.20 -12.13 -0.93
N PHE A 14 -12.53 -10.89 -0.58
CA PHE A 14 -13.84 -10.49 -0.05
C PHE A 14 -14.16 -9.04 -0.47
N PRO A 15 -15.43 -8.71 -0.78
CA PRO A 15 -16.54 -9.62 -1.02
C PRO A 15 -16.34 -10.45 -2.31
N GLN A 16 -17.16 -11.48 -2.49
CA GLN A 16 -17.25 -12.19 -3.76
C GLN A 16 -18.37 -11.55 -4.58
N VAL A 17 -18.05 -11.18 -5.83
CA VAL A 17 -18.96 -10.43 -6.70
C VAL A 17 -19.10 -11.10 -8.07
N SER A 18 -20.15 -10.74 -8.79
CA SER A 18 -20.40 -11.16 -10.17
C SER A 18 -20.34 -9.95 -11.08
N GLN A 19 -19.35 -9.88 -11.97
CA GLN A 19 -19.13 -8.71 -12.83
C GLN A 19 -18.66 -9.12 -14.24
N ARG A 20 -18.91 -8.23 -15.21
CA ARG A 20 -18.45 -8.40 -16.60
C ARG A 20 -17.15 -7.66 -16.84
N ASP A 21 -16.25 -8.23 -17.64
CA ASP A 21 -14.99 -7.57 -17.99
C ASP A 21 -14.95 -6.99 -19.42
N TYR A 22 -14.36 -5.81 -19.51
CA TYR A 22 -14.14 -5.09 -20.76
C TYR A 22 -12.67 -4.68 -20.84
N PRO A 23 -11.82 -5.47 -21.50
CA PRO A 23 -10.41 -5.11 -21.64
C PRO A 23 -10.26 -3.90 -22.56
N LEU A 24 -9.65 -2.84 -22.03
CA LEU A 24 -9.26 -1.67 -22.81
C LEU A 24 -7.84 -1.89 -23.32
N LYS A 25 -7.72 -2.16 -24.62
CA LYS A 25 -6.44 -2.56 -25.23
C LYS A 25 -5.62 -1.40 -25.79
N TRP A 26 -6.26 -0.28 -26.06
CA TRP A 26 -5.62 0.87 -26.70
C TRP A 26 -6.15 2.17 -26.11
N ARG A 27 -5.25 3.12 -25.87
CA ARG A 27 -5.58 4.43 -25.30
C ARG A 27 -6.54 5.27 -26.14
N THR A 28 -6.73 4.97 -27.42
CA THR A 28 -7.62 5.70 -28.33
C THR A 28 -9.06 5.19 -28.34
N LEU A 29 -9.31 4.03 -27.72
CA LEU A 29 -10.66 3.47 -27.65
C LEU A 29 -11.50 4.23 -26.62
N SER A 30 -12.80 4.32 -26.91
CA SER A 30 -13.81 4.88 -26.01
C SER A 30 -14.23 3.86 -24.94
N ILE A 31 -14.79 4.37 -23.84
CA ILE A 31 -15.50 3.54 -22.86
C ILE A 31 -16.67 2.86 -23.60
N PRO A 32 -16.92 1.56 -23.37
CA PRO A 32 -18.04 0.87 -24.00
C PRO A 32 -19.36 1.55 -23.63
N ASN A 33 -20.19 1.84 -24.63
CA ASN A 33 -21.56 2.32 -24.40
C ASN A 33 -22.44 1.15 -23.97
N ILE A 34 -22.52 0.93 -22.65
CA ILE A 34 -23.31 -0.12 -22.02
C ILE A 34 -24.23 0.50 -20.96
N PRO A 35 -25.41 -0.08 -20.71
CA PRO A 35 -26.40 0.48 -19.80
C PRO A 35 -26.03 0.36 -18.31
N ASP A 36 -24.95 -0.34 -17.98
CA ASP A 36 -24.55 -0.66 -16.61
C ASP A 36 -23.48 0.28 -16.07
N THR A 37 -23.30 0.29 -14.75
CA THR A 37 -22.18 0.98 -14.09
C THR A 37 -20.84 0.38 -14.55
N ILE A 38 -19.80 1.21 -14.55
CA ILE A 38 -18.46 0.84 -14.99
C ILE A 38 -17.43 1.29 -13.96
N LEU A 39 -16.47 0.41 -13.63
CA LEU A 39 -15.33 0.75 -12.77
C LEU A 39 -13.99 0.29 -13.37
N PRO A 40 -12.92 1.10 -13.33
CA PRO A 40 -11.59 0.66 -13.73
C PRO A 40 -11.02 -0.44 -12.81
N TYR A 41 -10.35 -1.42 -13.41
CA TYR A 41 -9.65 -2.49 -12.71
C TYR A 41 -8.19 -2.59 -13.17
N GLY A 42 -7.27 -2.36 -12.22
CA GLY A 42 -5.82 -2.50 -12.42
C GLY A 42 -5.31 -3.92 -12.17
N LEU A 43 -4.45 -4.08 -11.16
CA LEU A 43 -3.86 -5.38 -10.77
C LEU A 43 -4.56 -6.07 -9.59
N GLY A 44 -5.71 -5.56 -9.12
CA GLY A 44 -6.48 -6.19 -8.04
C GLY A 44 -5.77 -6.24 -6.69
N ARG A 45 -4.96 -5.23 -6.35
CA ARG A 45 -4.20 -5.17 -5.09
C ARG A 45 -4.88 -4.42 -3.96
N SER A 46 -5.99 -3.75 -4.21
CA SER A 46 -6.85 -3.27 -3.14
C SER A 46 -7.46 -4.46 -2.39
N TYR A 47 -7.53 -4.35 -1.06
CA TYR A 47 -7.94 -5.47 -0.20
C TYR A 47 -9.45 -5.73 -0.26
N GLY A 48 -10.25 -4.67 -0.32
CA GLY A 48 -11.71 -4.71 -0.40
C GLY A 48 -12.27 -4.48 -1.80
N ASP A 49 -13.50 -4.00 -1.86
CA ASP A 49 -14.34 -3.87 -3.04
C ASP A 49 -14.13 -2.62 -3.89
N VAL A 50 -13.19 -1.73 -3.54
CA VAL A 50 -12.94 -0.48 -4.29
C VAL A 50 -12.54 -0.68 -5.77
N CYS A 51 -12.23 -1.90 -6.18
CA CYS A 51 -11.98 -2.26 -7.58
C CYS A 51 -13.04 -3.22 -8.16
N LEU A 52 -14.13 -3.46 -7.44
CA LEU A 52 -15.19 -4.39 -7.80
C LEU A 52 -16.48 -3.64 -8.10
N ASN A 53 -17.30 -4.19 -8.98
CA ASN A 53 -18.56 -3.58 -9.41
C ASN A 53 -19.63 -4.68 -9.59
N ASP A 54 -20.19 -5.13 -8.46
CA ASP A 54 -21.14 -6.25 -8.44
C ASP A 54 -22.39 -5.96 -9.29
N GLY A 55 -22.76 -6.92 -10.15
CA GLY A 55 -23.81 -6.78 -11.17
C GLY A 55 -23.43 -5.89 -12.37
N GLY A 56 -22.42 -5.04 -12.22
CA GLY A 56 -21.96 -4.10 -13.24
C GLY A 56 -20.85 -4.65 -14.12
N SER A 57 -20.04 -3.71 -14.63
CA SER A 57 -18.90 -3.98 -15.50
C SER A 57 -17.61 -3.38 -14.96
N ILE A 58 -16.50 -4.05 -15.22
CA ILE A 58 -15.16 -3.51 -15.00
C ILE A 58 -14.44 -3.28 -16.32
N ILE A 59 -13.65 -2.21 -16.37
CA ILE A 59 -12.69 -1.98 -17.46
C ILE A 59 -11.32 -2.44 -17.00
N THR A 60 -10.78 -3.49 -17.62
CA THR A 60 -9.45 -3.98 -17.26
C THR A 60 -8.40 -3.21 -18.05
N THR A 61 -7.50 -2.53 -17.32
CA THR A 61 -6.56 -1.57 -17.89
C THR A 61 -5.18 -2.15 -18.11
N ARG A 62 -4.93 -3.40 -17.71
CA ARG A 62 -3.60 -4.02 -17.76
C ARG A 62 -2.99 -4.07 -19.17
N SER A 63 -3.80 -4.06 -20.23
CA SER A 63 -3.32 -3.98 -21.61
C SER A 63 -2.84 -2.58 -22.03
N LEU A 64 -3.15 -1.53 -21.24
CA LEU A 64 -2.59 -0.19 -21.40
C LEU A 64 -1.25 -0.09 -20.66
N ASN A 65 -0.22 -0.79 -21.12
CA ASN A 65 1.06 -0.94 -20.43
C ASN A 65 2.27 -0.43 -21.22
N HIS A 66 2.09 0.57 -22.08
CA HIS A 66 3.20 1.18 -22.81
C HIS A 66 3.82 2.35 -22.04
N PHE A 67 5.15 2.43 -22.06
CA PHE A 67 5.87 3.66 -21.76
C PHE A 67 5.74 4.63 -22.94
N ILE A 68 5.41 5.89 -22.67
CA ILE A 68 5.18 6.91 -23.69
C ILE A 68 6.44 7.75 -23.89
N SER A 69 7.05 8.21 -22.81
CA SER A 69 8.32 8.95 -22.84
C SER A 69 9.00 8.88 -21.48
N PHE A 70 10.33 8.89 -21.45
CA PHE A 70 11.12 9.02 -20.24
C PHE A 70 12.28 9.97 -20.50
N ASP A 71 12.32 11.08 -19.77
CA ASP A 71 13.44 12.01 -19.78
C ASP A 71 14.42 11.61 -18.67
N THR A 72 15.59 11.09 -19.06
CA THR A 72 16.62 10.61 -18.13
C THR A 72 17.39 11.73 -17.46
N ASP A 73 17.33 12.94 -17.99
CA ASP A 73 18.03 14.10 -17.44
C ASP A 73 17.19 14.75 -16.32
N THR A 74 15.87 14.79 -16.50
CA THR A 74 14.94 15.40 -15.54
C THR A 74 14.16 14.40 -14.68
N GLY A 75 14.10 13.13 -15.07
CA GLY A 75 13.37 12.09 -14.35
C GLY A 75 11.87 12.09 -14.60
N ILE A 76 11.38 12.80 -15.62
CA ILE A 76 9.95 12.83 -15.95
C ILE A 76 9.58 11.59 -16.76
N LEU A 77 8.68 10.77 -16.22
CA LEU A 77 8.18 9.56 -16.85
C LEU A 77 6.70 9.71 -17.22
N ARG A 78 6.37 9.49 -18.50
CA ARG A 78 4.99 9.37 -18.99
C ARG A 78 4.71 7.94 -19.42
N CYS A 79 3.62 7.37 -18.92
CA CYS A 79 3.23 6.00 -19.22
C CYS A 79 1.73 5.78 -19.15
N GLU A 80 1.25 4.72 -19.79
CA GLU A 80 -0.14 4.31 -19.74
C GLU A 80 -0.53 3.81 -18.34
N ALA A 81 -1.81 3.98 -17.97
CA ALA A 81 -2.29 3.74 -16.62
C ALA A 81 -2.18 2.27 -16.14
N GLY A 82 -2.06 1.31 -17.06
CA GLY A 82 -1.89 -0.11 -16.77
C GLY A 82 -0.43 -0.55 -16.58
N VAL A 83 0.56 0.34 -16.78
CA VAL A 83 1.95 0.11 -16.40
C VAL A 83 2.03 -0.07 -14.88
N SER A 84 2.76 -1.08 -14.44
CA SER A 84 2.97 -1.37 -13.03
C SER A 84 4.19 -0.67 -12.45
N LEU A 85 4.19 -0.44 -11.13
CA LEU A 85 5.35 0.08 -10.41
C LEU A 85 6.56 -0.84 -10.56
N ALA A 86 6.35 -2.15 -10.66
CA ALA A 86 7.41 -3.12 -10.95
C ALA A 86 8.09 -2.84 -12.30
N GLU A 87 7.31 -2.66 -13.36
CA GLU A 87 7.83 -2.34 -14.71
C GLU A 87 8.58 -1.00 -14.70
N ILE A 88 8.10 0.00 -13.97
CA ILE A 88 8.78 1.30 -13.82
C ILE A 88 10.12 1.14 -13.11
N LEU A 89 10.16 0.39 -12.00
CA LEU A 89 11.40 0.16 -11.25
C LEU A 89 12.43 -0.59 -12.09
N ASP A 90 12.01 -1.59 -12.86
CA ASP A 90 12.89 -2.36 -13.75
C ASP A 90 13.48 -1.47 -14.86
N LEU A 91 12.71 -0.49 -15.37
CA LEU A 91 13.18 0.49 -16.36
C LEU A 91 14.11 1.55 -15.74
N CYS A 92 13.69 2.19 -14.64
CA CYS A 92 14.26 3.45 -14.17
C CYS A 92 15.41 3.28 -13.18
N VAL A 93 15.42 2.22 -12.36
CA VAL A 93 16.48 2.00 -11.35
C VAL A 93 17.87 1.84 -11.98
N PRO A 94 18.06 1.07 -13.07
CA PRO A 94 19.34 0.99 -13.76
C PRO A 94 19.84 2.34 -14.30
N GLN A 95 18.93 3.31 -14.47
CA GLN A 95 19.21 4.64 -15.01
C GLN A 95 19.38 5.70 -13.92
N GLY A 96 19.44 5.31 -12.64
CA GLY A 96 19.63 6.23 -11.52
C GLY A 96 18.34 6.92 -11.06
N TRP A 97 17.17 6.36 -11.36
CA TRP A 97 15.87 6.94 -10.99
C TRP A 97 15.02 5.96 -10.18
N PHE A 98 14.23 6.48 -9.24
CA PHE A 98 13.36 5.70 -8.37
C PHE A 98 11.98 6.36 -8.23
N LEU A 99 10.97 5.56 -7.91
CA LEU A 99 9.63 6.06 -7.58
C LEU A 99 9.69 6.88 -6.28
N PRO A 100 9.26 8.15 -6.25
CA PRO A 100 9.37 8.95 -5.03
C PRO A 100 8.56 8.38 -3.87
N THR A 101 7.35 7.90 -4.15
CA THR A 101 6.49 7.24 -3.17
C THR A 101 6.03 5.90 -3.73
N THR A 102 6.13 4.83 -2.94
CA THR A 102 5.74 3.47 -3.36
C THR A 102 5.12 2.69 -2.19
N PRO A 103 4.04 1.92 -2.39
CA PRO A 103 3.40 1.13 -1.34
C PRO A 103 4.22 -0.12 -0.99
N GLY A 104 3.71 -0.96 -0.09
CA GLY A 104 4.39 -2.19 0.35
C GLY A 104 4.51 -3.31 -0.70
N THR A 105 3.91 -3.14 -1.89
CA THR A 105 4.02 -4.06 -3.04
C THR A 105 4.22 -3.27 -4.32
N LYS A 106 5.09 -3.74 -5.22
CA LYS A 106 5.30 -3.12 -6.53
C LYS A 106 4.31 -3.61 -7.60
N PHE A 107 3.44 -4.56 -7.27
CA PHE A 107 2.44 -5.13 -8.18
C PHE A 107 1.17 -4.27 -8.28
N VAL A 108 1.33 -2.96 -8.38
CA VAL A 108 0.25 -1.97 -8.49
C VAL A 108 0.40 -1.24 -9.82
N THR A 109 -0.70 -0.96 -10.52
CA THR A 109 -0.73 -0.14 -11.74
C THR A 109 -0.66 1.35 -11.42
N ILE A 110 -0.18 2.19 -12.34
CA ILE A 110 -0.18 3.64 -12.21
C ILE A 110 -1.58 4.21 -11.95
N GLY A 111 -2.60 3.78 -12.71
CA GLY A 111 -3.97 4.21 -12.49
C GLY A 111 -4.48 3.86 -11.09
N GLY A 112 -4.22 2.64 -10.64
CA GLY A 112 -4.55 2.20 -9.28
C GLY A 112 -3.80 2.95 -8.17
N ALA A 113 -2.52 3.29 -8.39
CA ALA A 113 -1.70 4.06 -7.46
C ALA A 113 -2.24 5.49 -7.27
N ILE A 114 -2.66 6.13 -8.38
CA ILE A 114 -3.29 7.46 -8.38
C ILE A 114 -4.69 7.40 -7.76
N ALA A 115 -5.52 6.46 -8.20
CA ALA A 115 -6.91 6.36 -7.75
C ALA A 115 -7.06 6.08 -6.24
N ASN A 116 -6.09 5.39 -5.63
CA ASN A 116 -6.05 5.16 -4.18
C ASN A 116 -5.10 6.12 -3.44
N ASP A 117 -4.47 7.05 -4.17
CA ASP A 117 -3.45 7.97 -3.67
C ASP A 117 -2.45 7.31 -2.70
N VAL A 118 -1.82 6.23 -3.17
CA VAL A 118 -1.08 5.30 -2.32
C VAL A 118 0.08 5.99 -1.59
N HIS A 119 0.40 5.51 -0.39
CA HIS A 119 1.46 6.07 0.44
C HIS A 119 2.58 5.06 0.72
N GLY A 120 3.79 5.56 0.97
CA GLY A 120 4.97 4.74 1.22
C GLY A 120 5.55 4.85 2.65
N LYS A 121 6.70 4.21 2.85
CA LYS A 121 7.51 4.31 4.09
C LYS A 121 8.07 5.72 4.34
N ASN A 122 8.00 6.59 3.34
CA ASN A 122 8.55 7.95 3.37
C ASN A 122 7.47 9.02 3.33
N HIS A 123 6.22 8.71 3.69
CA HIS A 123 5.15 9.69 3.61
C HIS A 123 5.48 10.98 4.39
N HIS A 124 6.17 10.87 5.53
CA HIS A 124 6.62 12.03 6.31
C HIS A 124 7.61 12.95 5.58
N LYS A 125 8.26 12.47 4.50
CA LYS A 125 9.19 13.24 3.67
C LYS A 125 8.65 13.57 2.27
N ALA A 126 7.85 12.69 1.68
CA ALA A 126 7.47 12.75 0.27
C ALA A 126 5.94 12.78 0.02
N GLY A 127 5.13 12.69 1.07
CA GLY A 127 3.67 12.64 0.95
C GLY A 127 3.18 11.37 0.27
N THR A 128 2.12 11.49 -0.51
CA THR A 128 1.46 10.40 -1.22
C THR A 128 2.00 10.25 -2.65
N PHE A 129 1.48 9.26 -3.38
CA PHE A 129 1.79 9.11 -4.81
C PHE A 129 1.32 10.32 -5.60
N GLY A 130 0.14 10.86 -5.29
CA GLY A 130 -0.44 12.03 -5.94
C GLY A 130 0.43 13.29 -5.89
N ASN A 131 1.26 13.46 -4.85
CA ASN A 131 2.22 14.58 -4.78
C ASN A 131 3.25 14.58 -5.92
N ASN A 132 3.46 13.45 -6.59
CA ASN A 132 4.48 13.27 -7.62
C ASN A 132 3.89 13.15 -9.03
N VAL A 133 2.57 13.31 -9.18
CA VAL A 133 1.88 13.31 -10.47
C VAL A 133 1.88 14.74 -11.00
N SER A 134 2.42 14.98 -12.19
CA SER A 134 2.37 16.31 -12.81
C SER A 134 1.06 16.52 -13.59
N GLN A 135 0.61 15.48 -14.30
CA GLN A 135 -0.60 15.50 -15.11
C GLN A 135 -1.07 14.08 -15.49
N PHE A 136 -2.33 13.96 -15.85
CA PHE A 136 -2.89 12.74 -16.44
C PHE A 136 -4.05 13.06 -17.40
N GLU A 137 -4.35 12.14 -18.31
CA GLU A 137 -5.57 12.20 -19.12
C GLU A 137 -6.68 11.37 -18.47
N LEU A 138 -7.82 12.01 -18.25
CA LEU A 138 -9.03 11.43 -17.70
C LEU A 138 -10.08 11.28 -18.80
N LEU A 139 -10.50 10.04 -19.07
CA LEU A 139 -11.61 9.72 -19.95
C LEU A 139 -12.90 9.61 -19.13
N ARG A 140 -13.84 10.51 -19.41
CA ARG A 140 -15.15 10.62 -18.73
C ARG A 140 -16.21 9.73 -19.38
N SER A 141 -17.31 9.50 -18.67
CA SER A 141 -18.41 8.62 -19.10
C SER A 141 -19.20 9.15 -20.31
N ASP A 142 -19.17 10.46 -20.55
CA ASP A 142 -19.72 11.12 -21.73
C ASP A 142 -18.78 11.07 -22.95
N GLY A 143 -17.58 10.50 -22.78
CA GLY A 143 -16.55 10.41 -23.80
C GLY A 143 -15.58 11.59 -23.83
N GLU A 144 -15.76 12.60 -22.98
CA GLU A 144 -14.83 13.72 -22.87
C GLU A 144 -13.45 13.26 -22.38
N ARG A 145 -12.40 13.85 -22.95
CA ARG A 145 -11.00 13.61 -22.58
C ARG A 145 -10.42 14.87 -21.99
N LEU A 146 -10.18 14.83 -20.69
CA LEU A 146 -9.67 15.96 -19.92
C LEU A 146 -8.20 15.74 -19.62
N LEU A 147 -7.37 16.73 -19.95
CA LEU A 147 -6.02 16.81 -19.40
C LEU A 147 -6.12 17.43 -18.01
N CYS A 148 -5.75 16.71 -16.96
CA CYS A 148 -5.86 17.17 -15.58
C CYS A 148 -4.46 17.40 -15.00
N SER A 149 -4.26 18.56 -14.37
CA SER A 149 -3.05 18.94 -13.65
C SER A 149 -3.39 19.92 -12.51
N SER A 150 -2.39 20.33 -11.73
CA SER A 150 -2.56 21.39 -10.73
C SER A 150 -2.96 22.76 -11.30
N THR A 151 -2.86 22.94 -12.63
CA THR A 151 -3.20 24.21 -13.30
C THR A 151 -4.31 24.07 -14.35
N ASN A 152 -4.69 22.85 -14.76
CA ASN A 152 -5.68 22.59 -15.79
C ASN A 152 -6.71 21.55 -15.32
N ASN A 153 -8.02 21.82 -15.45
CA ASN A 153 -9.10 20.98 -14.90
C ASN A 153 -8.82 20.56 -13.44
N GLN A 154 -8.49 21.55 -12.60
CA GLN A 154 -7.91 21.36 -11.26
C GLN A 154 -8.85 20.60 -10.32
N GLU A 155 -10.15 20.83 -10.46
CA GLU A 155 -11.21 20.13 -9.75
C GLU A 155 -11.22 18.64 -10.07
N TYR A 156 -11.02 18.26 -11.33
CA TYR A 156 -10.89 16.85 -11.73
C TYR A 156 -9.53 16.27 -11.34
N TYR A 157 -8.46 17.07 -11.35
CA TYR A 157 -7.16 16.66 -10.85
C TYR A 157 -7.25 16.24 -9.38
N ALA A 158 -7.77 17.13 -8.52
CA ALA A 158 -7.92 16.88 -7.10
C ALA A 158 -8.98 15.80 -6.78
N ALA A 159 -10.07 15.70 -7.54
CA ALA A 159 -11.10 14.68 -7.31
C ALA A 159 -10.66 13.27 -7.74
N THR A 160 -9.78 13.14 -8.73
CA THR A 160 -9.34 11.83 -9.26
C THR A 160 -8.22 11.21 -8.44
N ILE A 161 -7.31 12.02 -7.90
CA ILE A 161 -6.28 11.54 -6.96
C ILE A 161 -6.98 11.13 -5.67
N GLY A 162 -6.90 9.84 -5.32
CA GLY A 162 -7.67 9.28 -4.21
C GLY A 162 -9.17 9.10 -4.53
N GLY A 163 -9.59 9.35 -5.77
CA GLY A 163 -10.99 9.31 -6.22
C GLY A 163 -11.55 7.92 -6.51
N LEU A 164 -10.79 6.86 -6.22
CA LEU A 164 -11.21 5.45 -6.32
C LEU A 164 -11.69 5.02 -7.71
N GLY A 165 -11.34 5.77 -8.77
CA GLY A 165 -11.80 5.52 -10.15
C GLY A 165 -13.23 5.98 -10.44
N LEU A 166 -13.86 6.70 -9.50
CA LEU A 166 -15.25 7.19 -9.61
C LEU A 166 -15.37 8.49 -10.42
N THR A 167 -14.24 9.12 -10.74
CA THR A 167 -14.18 10.29 -11.63
C THR A 167 -13.93 9.91 -13.09
N GLY A 168 -13.90 8.62 -13.44
CA GLY A 168 -13.62 8.16 -14.79
C GLY A 168 -12.30 7.42 -14.88
N LEU A 169 -11.84 7.22 -16.12
CA LEU A 169 -10.73 6.33 -16.40
C LEU A 169 -9.46 7.13 -16.69
N ILE A 170 -8.44 6.96 -15.85
CA ILE A 170 -7.08 7.45 -16.13
C ILE A 170 -6.53 6.64 -17.32
N ILE A 171 -6.15 7.30 -18.40
CA ILE A 171 -5.62 6.66 -19.61
C ILE A 171 -4.09 6.58 -19.57
N TRP A 172 -3.45 7.68 -19.23
CA TRP A 172 -2.00 7.79 -19.03
C TRP A 172 -1.73 8.84 -17.95
N ALA A 173 -0.55 8.76 -17.33
CA ALA A 173 -0.09 9.73 -16.37
C ALA A 173 1.38 10.08 -16.60
N GLU A 174 1.75 11.27 -16.15
CA GLU A 174 3.13 11.74 -16.06
C GLU A 174 3.49 11.92 -14.58
N ILE A 175 4.63 11.36 -14.20
CA ILE A 175 5.13 11.37 -12.83
C ILE A 175 6.58 11.87 -12.81
N GLN A 176 6.91 12.64 -11.78
CA GLN A 176 8.28 13.02 -11.47
C GLN A 176 8.93 11.87 -10.68
N LEU A 177 10.06 11.34 -11.16
CA LEU A 177 10.87 10.40 -10.41
C LEU A 177 11.88 11.12 -9.51
N ARG A 178 12.46 10.41 -8.54
CA ARG A 178 13.56 10.92 -7.71
C ARG A 178 14.90 10.31 -8.15
N PRO A 179 15.99 11.08 -8.15
CA PRO A 179 17.30 10.53 -8.45
C PRO A 179 17.77 9.62 -7.31
N ILE A 180 18.51 8.58 -7.67
CA ILE A 180 19.22 7.67 -6.77
C ILE A 180 20.61 7.41 -7.32
N TYR A 181 21.61 7.34 -6.44
CA TYR A 181 22.97 7.05 -6.87
C TYR A 181 23.18 5.54 -7.12
N HIS A 182 22.51 4.70 -6.33
CA HIS A 182 22.68 3.25 -6.40
C HIS A 182 21.41 2.53 -5.92
N ARG A 183 21.23 1.29 -6.36
CA ARG A 183 20.10 0.43 -5.99
C ARG A 183 20.16 -0.12 -4.55
N ALA A 184 21.32 0.02 -3.90
CA ALA A 184 21.50 -0.39 -2.51
C ALA A 184 20.93 0.67 -1.56
N MET A 185 20.43 0.20 -0.42
CA MET A 185 19.90 1.00 0.68
C MET A 185 20.80 0.83 1.89
N SER A 186 21.13 1.93 2.57
CA SER A 186 21.67 1.89 3.93
C SER A 186 20.50 1.76 4.90
N THR A 187 20.47 0.69 5.68
CA THR A 187 19.30 0.32 6.50
C THR A 187 19.67 0.01 7.94
N GLU A 188 18.74 0.32 8.83
CA GLU A 188 18.79 -0.10 10.22
C GLU A 188 17.49 -0.80 10.62
N LEU A 189 17.64 -1.89 11.37
CA LEU A 189 16.56 -2.62 12.01
C LEU A 189 16.73 -2.54 13.53
N ILE A 190 15.76 -1.91 14.19
CA ILE A 190 15.80 -1.60 15.61
C ILE A 190 14.68 -2.35 16.31
N GLN A 191 15.03 -3.19 17.28
CA GLN A 191 14.04 -3.85 18.14
C GLN A 191 13.58 -2.88 19.23
N PHE A 192 12.27 -2.83 19.46
CA PHE A 192 11.65 -2.02 20.50
C PHE A 192 10.63 -2.82 21.31
N SER A 193 10.49 -2.47 22.59
CA SER A 193 9.80 -3.26 23.61
C SER A 193 8.33 -2.88 23.83
N GLY A 194 7.89 -1.72 23.34
CA GLY A 194 6.52 -1.23 23.46
C GLY A 194 6.27 0.05 22.65
N LEU A 195 5.04 0.56 22.69
CA LEU A 195 4.63 1.73 21.89
C LEU A 195 5.38 3.01 22.25
N GLU A 196 5.71 3.22 23.52
CA GLU A 196 6.45 4.41 23.97
C GLU A 196 7.84 4.47 23.30
N GLU A 197 8.56 3.35 23.30
CA GLU A 197 9.86 3.25 22.63
C GLU A 197 9.74 3.38 21.10
N PHE A 198 8.64 2.92 20.51
CA PHE A 198 8.34 3.16 19.09
C PHE A 198 8.26 4.67 18.79
N PHE A 199 7.53 5.44 19.59
CA PHE A 199 7.37 6.88 19.36
C PHE A 199 8.70 7.64 19.54
N GLU A 200 9.51 7.25 20.53
CA GLU A 200 10.85 7.80 20.72
C GLU A 200 11.75 7.55 19.50
N ILE A 201 11.80 6.31 19.01
CA ILE A 201 12.59 5.94 17.82
C ILE A 201 12.07 6.66 16.59
N SER A 202 10.75 6.76 16.41
CA SER A 202 10.13 7.43 15.25
C SER A 202 10.52 8.91 15.22
N ALA A 203 10.34 9.63 16.34
CA ALA A 203 10.68 11.05 16.43
C ALA A 203 12.17 11.33 16.14
N GLN A 204 13.07 10.46 16.61
CA GLN A 204 14.50 10.57 16.30
C GLN A 204 14.83 10.22 14.84
N SER A 205 14.06 9.32 14.23
CA SER A 205 14.31 8.83 12.87
C SER A 205 13.77 9.78 11.80
N ASP A 206 12.63 10.42 12.02
CA ASP A 206 11.92 11.19 11.00
C ASP A 206 12.71 12.41 10.49
N GLN A 207 13.72 12.87 11.24
CA GLN A 207 14.64 13.90 10.76
C GLN A 207 15.74 13.36 9.85
N LEU A 208 16.26 12.17 10.16
CA LEU A 208 17.50 11.61 9.59
C LEU A 208 17.28 10.56 8.49
N TYR A 209 16.08 9.97 8.43
CA TYR A 209 15.76 8.89 7.52
C TYR A 209 14.58 9.25 6.62
N ASP A 210 14.77 8.96 5.33
CA ASP A 210 13.76 9.09 4.29
C ASP A 210 12.64 8.09 4.50
N TYR A 211 12.98 6.86 4.90
CA TYR A 211 12.04 5.75 4.97
C TYR A 211 11.97 5.21 6.40
N THR A 212 10.78 5.20 7.00
CA THR A 212 10.51 4.65 8.34
C THR A 212 9.22 3.81 8.33
N VAL A 213 9.25 2.67 9.00
CA VAL A 213 8.07 1.81 9.22
C VAL A 213 8.35 0.81 10.34
N ALA A 214 7.35 0.40 11.11
CA ALA A 214 7.48 -0.67 12.07
C ALA A 214 6.57 -1.86 11.75
N TRP A 215 7.07 -3.06 12.02
CA TRP A 215 6.22 -4.22 12.26
C TRP A 215 5.93 -4.31 13.77
N VAL A 216 4.69 -4.61 14.14
CA VAL A 216 4.23 -4.66 15.54
C VAL A 216 3.65 -6.04 15.88
N ASP A 217 3.94 -6.54 17.08
CA ASP A 217 3.34 -7.75 17.64
C ASP A 217 2.03 -7.43 18.35
N CYS A 218 0.89 -7.63 17.67
CA CYS A 218 -0.44 -7.42 18.22
C CYS A 218 -0.94 -8.52 19.17
N GLY A 219 -0.16 -9.59 19.38
CA GLY A 219 -0.49 -10.65 20.34
C GLY A 219 0.11 -10.43 21.73
N SER A 220 1.05 -9.48 21.84
CA SER A 220 1.71 -9.12 23.10
C SER A 220 0.77 -8.41 24.08
N GLN A 221 1.03 -8.53 25.37
CA GLN A 221 0.20 -7.95 26.45
C GLN A 221 1.09 -7.30 27.53
N GLY A 222 0.47 -6.48 28.39
CA GLY A 222 1.16 -5.82 29.50
C GLY A 222 2.25 -4.85 29.02
N ALA A 223 3.41 -4.86 29.68
CA ALA A 223 4.55 -4.00 29.34
C ALA A 223 5.16 -4.28 27.96
N ALA A 224 4.88 -5.44 27.36
CA ALA A 224 5.35 -5.80 26.03
C ALA A 224 4.36 -5.43 24.92
N LEU A 225 3.20 -4.84 25.27
CA LEU A 225 2.13 -4.52 24.32
C LEU A 225 2.67 -3.59 23.23
N GLY A 226 2.55 -4.04 21.99
CA GLY A 226 2.97 -3.29 20.83
C GLY A 226 4.49 -3.33 20.58
N ARG A 227 5.25 -4.24 21.22
CA ARG A 227 6.66 -4.49 20.85
C ARG A 227 6.81 -4.78 19.35
N GLY A 228 8.00 -4.56 18.80
CA GLY A 228 8.19 -4.78 17.38
C GLY A 228 9.59 -4.55 16.85
N LEU A 229 9.64 -4.37 15.53
CA LEU A 229 10.85 -4.11 14.78
C LEU A 229 10.65 -2.86 13.92
N PHE A 230 11.47 -1.84 14.16
CA PHE A 230 11.47 -0.57 13.45
C PHE A 230 12.50 -0.62 12.32
N PHE A 231 12.04 -0.45 11.09
CA PHE A 231 12.84 -0.42 9.88
C PHE A 231 13.03 1.03 9.47
N ARG A 232 14.28 1.45 9.32
CA ARG A 232 14.61 2.74 8.73
C ARG A 232 15.71 2.61 7.69
N GLY A 233 15.76 3.52 6.73
CA GLY A 233 16.82 3.50 5.73
C GLY A 233 16.80 4.69 4.79
N ASN A 234 17.89 4.81 4.03
CA ASN A 234 18.13 5.85 3.03
C ASN A 234 18.72 5.20 1.77
N HIS A 235 18.52 5.84 0.61
CA HIS A 235 19.34 5.52 -0.56
C HIS A 235 20.80 5.84 -0.24
N VAL A 236 21.73 4.98 -0.66
CA VAL A 236 23.15 5.25 -0.43
C VAL A 236 23.61 6.44 -1.27
N THR A 237 24.49 7.24 -0.69
CA THR A 237 25.15 8.34 -1.41
C THR A 237 26.33 7.83 -2.22
N GLU A 238 26.91 8.69 -3.06
CA GLU A 238 28.13 8.41 -3.84
C GLU A 238 29.29 7.86 -2.98
N LYS A 239 29.43 8.38 -1.76
CA LYS A 239 30.51 8.02 -0.83
C LYS A 239 30.24 6.73 -0.06
N GLU A 240 29.03 6.19 -0.14
CA GLU A 240 28.55 5.06 0.67
C GLU A 240 28.25 3.82 -0.16
N VAL A 241 28.60 3.81 -1.45
CA VAL A 241 28.35 2.64 -2.30
C VAL A 241 29.09 1.43 -1.73
N PRO A 242 28.35 0.37 -1.33
CA PRO A 242 28.96 -0.78 -0.70
C PRO A 242 29.60 -1.69 -1.76
N THR A 243 30.70 -2.35 -1.40
CA THR A 243 31.28 -3.41 -2.26
C THR A 243 30.40 -4.65 -2.31
N HIS A 244 29.66 -4.93 -1.24
CA HIS A 244 28.75 -6.06 -1.11
C HIS A 244 27.45 -5.61 -0.44
N TRP A 245 26.32 -6.01 -1.01
CA TRP A 245 25.00 -5.81 -0.40
C TRP A 245 24.11 -7.02 -0.66
N HIS A 246 23.12 -7.20 0.20
CA HIS A 246 22.21 -8.34 0.09
C HIS A 246 21.17 -8.12 -1.01
N VAL A 247 21.27 -8.90 -2.09
CA VAL A 247 20.27 -8.95 -3.16
C VAL A 247 19.37 -10.17 -2.95
N SER A 248 18.06 -9.94 -2.82
CA SER A 248 17.06 -11.00 -2.83
C SER A 248 16.26 -10.96 -4.12
N SER A 249 16.40 -11.98 -4.96
CA SER A 249 15.67 -12.15 -6.22
C SER A 249 14.70 -13.34 -6.22
N ARG A 250 14.72 -14.17 -5.17
CA ARG A 250 13.88 -15.37 -5.12
C ARG A 250 12.46 -15.00 -4.73
N THR A 251 11.53 -15.33 -5.61
CA THR A 251 10.09 -15.29 -5.34
C THR A 251 9.58 -16.71 -5.17
N LEU A 252 8.79 -16.93 -4.13
CA LEU A 252 8.03 -18.16 -3.90
C LEU A 252 6.56 -17.84 -4.14
N THR A 253 5.79 -18.78 -4.67
CA THR A 253 4.33 -18.64 -4.79
C THR A 253 3.66 -19.54 -3.78
N MET A 254 2.74 -19.01 -2.98
CA MET A 254 1.94 -19.81 -2.06
C MET A 254 1.02 -20.75 -2.86
N PRO A 255 1.26 -22.07 -2.83
CA PRO A 255 0.63 -22.98 -3.79
C PRO A 255 -0.78 -23.42 -3.36
N ILE A 256 -1.10 -23.30 -2.08
CA ILE A 256 -2.33 -23.82 -1.48
C ILE A 256 -3.01 -22.79 -0.59
N ASP A 257 -4.33 -22.92 -0.48
CA ASP A 257 -5.08 -22.21 0.55
C ASP A 257 -4.87 -22.92 1.89
N PHE A 258 -4.49 -22.16 2.90
CA PHE A 258 -4.37 -22.71 4.24
C PHE A 258 -5.74 -23.11 4.80
N PRO A 259 -5.84 -24.26 5.49
CA PRO A 259 -7.04 -24.62 6.22
C PRO A 259 -7.41 -23.54 7.25
N SER A 260 -8.70 -23.31 7.49
CA SER A 260 -9.18 -22.22 8.36
C SER A 260 -8.70 -22.28 9.81
N PHE A 261 -8.15 -23.43 10.25
CA PHE A 261 -7.61 -23.62 11.60
C PHE A 261 -6.12 -23.28 11.74
N THR A 262 -5.38 -23.08 10.65
CA THR A 262 -3.92 -22.84 10.73
C THR A 262 -3.56 -21.46 11.24
N LEU A 263 -4.39 -20.44 10.98
CA LEU A 263 -4.23 -19.09 11.54
C LEU A 263 -5.06 -18.96 12.83
N ASN A 264 -4.49 -19.45 13.92
CA ASN A 264 -5.05 -19.37 15.26
C ASN A 264 -4.08 -18.65 16.21
N LYS A 265 -4.55 -18.37 17.43
CA LYS A 265 -3.78 -17.64 18.44
C LYS A 265 -2.38 -18.23 18.65
N TRP A 266 -2.25 -19.55 18.75
CA TRP A 266 -0.97 -20.21 19.03
C TRP A 266 0.03 -20.11 17.89
N THR A 267 -0.42 -20.34 16.66
CA THR A 267 0.45 -20.27 15.48
C THR A 267 0.91 -18.84 15.21
N VAL A 268 0.01 -17.87 15.34
CA VAL A 268 0.33 -16.44 15.19
C VAL A 268 1.26 -15.98 16.32
N SER A 269 0.99 -16.33 17.59
CA SER A 269 1.88 -16.00 18.70
C SER A 269 3.28 -16.62 18.55
N GLY A 270 3.37 -17.86 18.09
CA GLY A 270 4.65 -18.52 17.83
C GLY A 270 5.46 -17.84 16.72
N PHE A 271 4.79 -17.48 15.61
CA PHE A 271 5.40 -16.71 14.53
C PHE A 271 5.87 -15.33 15.01
N ASN A 272 5.01 -14.57 15.70
CA ASN A 272 5.35 -13.24 16.20
C ASN A 272 6.53 -13.29 17.18
N TRP A 273 6.56 -14.29 18.08
CA TRP A 273 7.69 -14.50 18.98
C TRP A 273 8.98 -14.77 18.20
N MET A 274 8.95 -15.66 17.21
CA MET A 274 10.12 -15.97 16.38
C MET A 274 10.59 -14.74 15.58
N TYR A 275 9.64 -14.00 14.99
CA TYR A 275 9.95 -12.82 14.17
C TYR A 275 10.55 -11.70 15.01
N TYR A 276 10.01 -11.44 16.21
CA TYR A 276 10.56 -10.47 17.14
C TYR A 276 11.98 -10.85 17.60
N HIS A 277 12.25 -12.13 17.83
CA HIS A 277 13.57 -12.64 18.25
C HIS A 277 14.49 -13.03 17.09
N LYS A 278 14.18 -12.65 15.84
CA LYS A 278 15.02 -12.97 14.68
C LYS A 278 16.41 -12.31 14.72
N GLN A 279 16.60 -11.31 15.59
CA GLN A 279 17.85 -10.62 15.80
C GLN A 279 18.34 -10.74 17.24
N SER A 280 19.66 -10.87 17.42
CA SER A 280 20.32 -10.96 18.73
C SER A 280 20.74 -9.59 19.30
N ARG A 281 20.99 -8.61 18.43
CA ARG A 281 21.35 -7.24 18.82
C ARG A 281 20.11 -6.35 18.72
N LYS A 282 20.04 -5.31 19.56
CA LYS A 282 18.98 -4.31 19.52
C LYS A 282 18.94 -3.56 18.19
N VAL A 283 20.11 -3.25 17.62
CA VAL A 283 20.25 -2.55 16.35
C VAL A 283 21.10 -3.39 15.40
N ILE A 284 20.59 -3.64 14.20
CA ILE A 284 21.33 -4.22 13.08
C ILE A 284 21.42 -3.16 11.98
N LYS A 285 22.65 -2.89 11.51
CA LYS A 285 22.89 -2.05 10.33
C LYS A 285 23.28 -2.93 9.15
N SER A 286 22.75 -2.64 7.97
CA SER A 286 23.03 -3.42 6.76
C SER A 286 22.88 -2.62 5.49
N PHE A 287 23.63 -3.03 4.46
CA PHE A 287 23.35 -2.66 3.08
C PHE A 287 22.52 -3.75 2.40
N VAL A 288 21.35 -3.38 1.91
CA VAL A 288 20.42 -4.30 1.24
C VAL A 288 19.97 -3.73 -0.09
N ASP A 289 19.53 -4.58 -0.99
CA ASP A 289 18.89 -4.12 -2.22
C ASP A 289 17.57 -3.40 -1.92
N TYR A 290 17.18 -2.42 -2.74
CA TYR A 290 15.90 -1.72 -2.57
C TYR A 290 14.73 -2.71 -2.51
N ASN A 291 14.75 -3.78 -3.32
CA ASN A 291 13.61 -4.66 -3.47
C ASN A 291 13.17 -5.32 -2.13
N PRO A 292 14.03 -6.04 -1.38
CA PRO A 292 13.68 -6.59 -0.07
C PRO A 292 13.44 -5.51 1.00
N PHE A 293 13.99 -4.30 0.86
CA PHE A 293 13.71 -3.21 1.79
C PHE A 293 12.29 -2.66 1.62
N PHE A 294 11.87 -2.35 0.39
CA PHE A 294 10.55 -1.78 0.10
C PHE A 294 9.44 -2.81 0.07
N TYR A 295 9.72 -4.00 -0.50
CA TYR A 295 8.72 -5.01 -0.85
C TYR A 295 9.01 -6.37 -0.19
N PRO A 296 9.19 -6.46 1.13
CA PRO A 296 9.55 -7.71 1.79
C PRO A 296 8.50 -8.82 1.59
N LEU A 297 7.22 -8.45 1.45
CA LEU A 297 6.12 -9.41 1.23
C LEU A 297 6.03 -9.90 -0.21
N ASP A 298 6.61 -9.17 -1.19
CA ASP A 298 6.60 -9.59 -2.59
C ASP A 298 7.52 -10.79 -2.86
N ALA A 299 8.34 -11.20 -1.88
CA ALA A 299 9.07 -12.46 -1.92
C ALA A 299 8.15 -13.69 -1.85
N ILE A 300 6.90 -13.53 -1.35
CA ILE A 300 5.88 -14.59 -1.30
C ILE A 300 4.65 -14.14 -2.10
N LEU A 301 4.60 -14.51 -3.37
CA LEU A 301 3.46 -14.29 -4.24
C LEU A 301 2.23 -15.04 -3.71
N GLN A 302 1.05 -14.44 -3.85
CA GLN A 302 -0.23 -15.01 -3.38
C GLN A 302 -0.25 -15.35 -1.87
N TRP A 303 0.46 -14.59 -1.04
CA TRP A 303 0.43 -14.77 0.42
C TRP A 303 -0.98 -14.64 1.02
N ASN A 304 -1.91 -13.96 0.34
CA ASN A 304 -3.32 -13.91 0.72
C ASN A 304 -3.98 -15.29 0.86
N ARG A 305 -3.46 -16.32 0.19
CA ARG A 305 -3.93 -17.71 0.31
C ARG A 305 -3.67 -18.32 1.70
N MET A 306 -2.74 -17.76 2.48
CA MET A 306 -2.52 -18.17 3.88
C MET A 306 -3.72 -17.88 4.78
N TYR A 307 -4.62 -16.97 4.37
CA TYR A 307 -5.85 -16.66 5.10
C TYR A 307 -7.01 -17.60 4.73
N GLY A 308 -6.76 -18.57 3.84
CA GLY A 308 -7.75 -19.55 3.41
C GLY A 308 -8.78 -19.00 2.42
N LYS A 309 -9.74 -19.86 2.06
CA LYS A 309 -10.73 -19.57 1.00
C LYS A 309 -11.72 -18.46 1.33
N ARG A 310 -11.95 -18.20 2.61
CA ARG A 310 -12.84 -17.12 3.07
C ARG A 310 -12.20 -15.74 2.95
N GLY A 311 -10.89 -15.68 2.74
CA GLY A 311 -10.16 -14.42 2.65
C GLY A 311 -9.90 -13.78 4.01
N PHE A 312 -9.54 -12.50 3.94
CA PHE A 312 -9.22 -11.67 5.10
C PHE A 312 -9.62 -10.22 4.84
N LEU A 313 -9.79 -9.47 5.93
CA LEU A 313 -10.05 -8.06 5.91
C LEU A 313 -8.81 -7.34 6.42
N GLN A 314 -8.30 -6.41 5.62
CA GLN A 314 -7.32 -5.45 6.12
C GLN A 314 -8.08 -4.30 6.78
N TYR A 315 -7.69 -3.99 8.02
CA TYR A 315 -8.17 -2.84 8.76
C TYR A 315 -7.02 -1.85 8.92
N GLN A 316 -7.14 -0.69 8.26
CA GLN A 316 -6.16 0.39 8.37
C GLN A 316 -6.87 1.68 8.74
N PHE A 317 -6.31 2.37 9.74
CA PHE A 317 -6.79 3.67 10.18
C PHE A 317 -5.62 4.62 10.45
N VAL A 318 -5.94 5.89 10.64
CA VAL A 318 -5.02 6.93 11.07
C VAL A 318 -5.72 7.78 12.12
N VAL A 319 -4.99 8.09 13.20
CA VAL A 319 -5.41 9.00 14.28
C VAL A 319 -4.40 10.12 14.39
N SER A 320 -4.80 11.25 14.98
CA SER A 320 -3.93 12.41 15.20
C SER A 320 -2.71 12.05 16.06
N TYR A 321 -1.71 12.93 16.09
CA TYR A 321 -0.58 12.76 16.99
C TYR A 321 -0.97 12.92 18.45
N GLU A 322 -2.00 13.70 18.75
CA GLU A 322 -2.50 13.96 20.09
C GLU A 322 -3.24 12.73 20.65
N ASP A 323 -3.95 12.02 19.78
CA ASP A 323 -4.83 10.90 20.16
C ASP A 323 -4.19 9.52 19.97
N HIS A 324 -2.89 9.44 19.63
CA HIS A 324 -2.20 8.17 19.36
C HIS A 324 -2.33 7.12 20.47
N ARG A 325 -2.66 7.54 21.71
CA ARG A 325 -2.90 6.66 22.86
C ARG A 325 -4.01 5.63 22.59
N ILE A 326 -5.00 5.95 21.76
CA ILE A 326 -6.08 5.02 21.39
C ILE A 326 -5.55 3.75 20.71
N ILE A 327 -4.37 3.81 20.06
CA ILE A 327 -3.73 2.65 19.44
C ILE A 327 -3.44 1.57 20.49
N ARG A 328 -3.03 1.97 21.70
CA ARG A 328 -2.80 1.03 22.79
C ARG A 328 -4.09 0.29 23.15
N ASP A 329 -5.19 1.02 23.27
CA ASP A 329 -6.47 0.46 23.67
C ASP A 329 -7.05 -0.44 22.55
N ILE A 330 -6.87 -0.05 21.28
CA ILE A 330 -7.18 -0.89 20.11
C ILE A 330 -6.39 -2.20 20.14
N LEU A 331 -5.07 -2.14 20.38
CA LEU A 331 -4.23 -3.35 20.49
C LEU A 331 -4.67 -4.25 21.66
N GLN A 332 -5.11 -3.68 22.79
CA GLN A 332 -5.66 -4.46 23.91
C GLN A 332 -6.96 -5.17 23.52
N VAL A 333 -7.88 -4.50 22.82
CA VAL A 333 -9.12 -5.09 22.33
C VAL A 333 -8.83 -6.24 21.36
N ILE A 334 -7.88 -6.04 20.43
CA ILE A 334 -7.43 -7.07 19.50
C ILE A 334 -6.83 -8.26 20.24
N ALA A 335 -5.90 -8.03 21.17
CA ALA A 335 -5.25 -9.09 21.94
C ALA A 335 -6.26 -9.88 22.79
N ALA A 336 -7.26 -9.20 23.37
CA ALA A 336 -8.32 -9.82 24.16
C ALA A 336 -9.30 -10.65 23.30
N SER A 337 -9.56 -10.23 22.06
CA SER A 337 -10.45 -10.95 21.14
C SER A 337 -9.89 -12.32 20.68
N GLY A 338 -8.59 -12.55 20.83
CA GLY A 338 -7.91 -13.73 20.28
C GLY A 338 -7.76 -13.71 18.75
N SER A 339 -8.20 -12.64 18.08
CA SER A 339 -8.01 -12.40 16.65
C SER A 339 -6.71 -11.63 16.43
N SER A 340 -5.57 -12.32 16.58
CA SER A 340 -4.27 -11.70 16.33
C SER A 340 -4.01 -11.50 14.84
N SER A 341 -3.58 -10.29 14.46
CA SER A 341 -3.07 -10.02 13.12
C SER A 341 -1.71 -10.69 12.90
N PHE A 342 -1.52 -11.31 11.73
CA PHE A 342 -0.24 -11.90 11.32
C PHE A 342 0.75 -10.83 10.83
N LEU A 343 0.23 -9.77 10.21
CA LEU A 343 0.98 -8.63 9.71
C LEU A 343 0.37 -7.37 10.27
N ALA A 344 1.10 -6.70 11.17
CA ALA A 344 0.71 -5.39 11.65
C ALA A 344 1.80 -4.38 11.33
N VAL A 345 1.40 -3.29 10.68
CA VAL A 345 2.30 -2.23 10.25
C VAL A 345 1.92 -0.94 10.95
N LEU A 346 2.88 -0.35 11.65
CA LEU A 346 2.73 0.92 12.37
C LEU A 346 3.71 1.95 11.80
N LYS A 347 3.25 3.16 11.53
CA LYS A 347 4.11 4.27 11.11
C LYS A 347 3.47 5.63 11.41
N THR A 348 4.27 6.68 11.30
CA THR A 348 3.82 8.08 11.35
C THR A 348 3.63 8.63 9.92
N PHE A 349 2.69 9.56 9.78
CA PHE A 349 2.45 10.34 8.58
C PHE A 349 2.81 11.80 8.85
N GLY A 350 3.67 12.41 8.03
CA GLY A 350 3.99 13.84 8.16
C GLY A 350 2.94 14.78 7.56
N ASP A 351 3.32 16.06 7.44
CA ASP A 351 2.40 17.18 7.21
C ASP A 351 2.19 17.56 5.74
N LEU A 352 2.85 16.86 4.82
CA LEU A 352 2.67 17.09 3.38
C LEU A 352 1.24 16.74 2.96
N LYS A 353 0.50 17.75 2.53
CA LYS A 353 -0.87 17.58 2.06
C LYS A 353 -0.88 16.91 0.69
N SER A 354 -1.72 15.91 0.53
CA SER A 354 -2.04 15.36 -0.78
C SER A 354 -2.85 16.36 -1.61
N PRO A 355 -2.67 16.39 -2.94
CA PRO A 355 -3.59 17.09 -3.83
C PRO A 355 -4.98 16.42 -3.95
N GLY A 356 -5.13 15.18 -3.49
CA GLY A 356 -6.36 14.41 -3.59
C GLY A 356 -7.43 14.80 -2.55
N MET A 357 -8.67 15.02 -2.99
CA MET A 357 -9.79 15.42 -2.12
C MET A 357 -10.18 14.36 -1.09
N LEU A 358 -10.09 13.09 -1.46
CA LEU A 358 -10.43 11.94 -0.62
C LEU A 358 -9.19 11.17 -0.15
N SER A 359 -8.02 11.82 -0.15
CA SER A 359 -6.78 11.18 0.27
C SER A 359 -6.87 10.66 1.72
N PHE A 360 -6.45 9.41 1.92
CA PHE A 360 -6.50 8.75 3.23
C PHE A 360 -5.47 9.31 4.23
N PRO A 361 -4.19 9.48 3.85
CA PRO A 361 -3.18 10.00 4.77
C PRO A 361 -3.50 11.39 5.28
N ARG A 362 -3.31 11.55 6.59
CA ARG A 362 -3.37 12.81 7.32
C ARG A 362 -2.29 12.79 8.40
N PRO A 363 -1.85 13.96 8.91
CA PRO A 363 -0.85 14.01 9.97
C PRO A 363 -1.26 13.16 11.16
N GLY A 364 -0.37 12.26 11.60
CA GLY A 364 -0.65 11.40 12.73
C GLY A 364 -0.05 10.00 12.63
N VAL A 365 -0.66 9.05 13.31
CA VAL A 365 -0.16 7.67 13.46
C VAL A 365 -1.12 6.70 12.79
N THR A 366 -0.61 5.84 11.92
CA THR A 366 -1.41 4.85 11.19
C THR A 366 -1.01 3.43 11.56
N LEU A 367 -2.01 2.59 11.76
CA LEU A 367 -1.88 1.16 12.02
C LEU A 367 -2.68 0.39 10.97
N ALA A 368 -2.04 -0.58 10.32
CA ALA A 368 -2.66 -1.53 9.41
C ALA A 368 -2.57 -2.95 9.97
N LEU A 369 -3.67 -3.70 9.90
CA LEU A 369 -3.86 -5.03 10.50
C LEU A 369 -4.60 -5.94 9.53
N ASP A 370 -4.28 -7.23 9.52
CA ASP A 370 -4.94 -8.22 8.68
C ASP A 370 -5.70 -9.24 9.54
N PHE A 371 -7.02 -9.35 9.34
CA PHE A 371 -7.89 -10.25 10.09
C PHE A 371 -8.48 -11.35 9.20
N PRO A 372 -8.26 -12.64 9.51
CA PRO A 372 -8.95 -13.72 8.80
C PRO A 372 -10.48 -13.63 9.03
N ILE A 373 -11.26 -13.90 7.99
CA ILE A 373 -12.73 -13.87 8.08
C ILE A 373 -13.24 -15.13 8.81
N LYS A 374 -13.70 -14.95 10.05
CA LYS A 374 -14.22 -15.98 10.96
C LYS A 374 -15.71 -15.80 11.28
N GLY A 375 -16.49 -15.37 10.29
CA GLY A 375 -17.93 -15.10 10.45
C GLY A 375 -18.17 -13.80 11.23
N ALA A 376 -19.31 -13.71 11.92
CA ALA A 376 -19.76 -12.51 12.63
C ALA A 376 -18.72 -11.93 13.58
N VAL A 377 -17.97 -12.79 14.30
CA VAL A 377 -16.95 -12.36 15.27
C VAL A 377 -15.90 -11.43 14.67
N THR A 378 -15.50 -11.65 13.41
CA THR A 378 -14.55 -10.74 12.74
C THR A 378 -15.19 -9.38 12.49
N PHE A 379 -16.42 -9.34 11.98
CA PHE A 379 -17.12 -8.08 11.68
C PHE A 379 -17.48 -7.30 12.94
N GLU A 380 -17.97 -7.96 13.99
CA GLU A 380 -18.25 -7.34 15.30
C GLU A 380 -16.99 -6.72 15.92
N LEU A 381 -15.83 -7.38 15.77
CA LEU A 381 -14.55 -6.81 16.19
C LEU A 381 -14.25 -5.54 15.40
N LEU A 382 -14.36 -5.57 14.08
CA LEU A 382 -14.07 -4.41 13.22
C LEU A 382 -15.03 -3.24 13.50
N GLU A 383 -16.32 -3.49 13.67
CA GLU A 383 -17.30 -2.46 14.06
C GLU A 383 -16.95 -1.80 15.40
N ARG A 384 -16.47 -2.60 16.36
CA ARG A 384 -15.97 -2.07 17.64
C ARG A 384 -14.73 -1.20 17.44
N LEU A 385 -13.79 -1.61 16.59
CA LEU A 385 -12.60 -0.81 16.30
C LEU A 385 -12.98 0.49 15.56
N ASP A 386 -13.94 0.43 14.64
CA ASP A 386 -14.46 1.61 13.93
C ASP A 386 -15.07 2.61 14.90
N ALA A 387 -15.85 2.15 15.88
CA ALA A 387 -16.39 3.01 16.92
C ALA A 387 -15.27 3.71 17.72
N MET A 388 -14.24 2.97 18.13
CA MET A 388 -13.10 3.54 18.86
C MET A 388 -12.34 4.60 18.05
N VAL A 389 -12.10 4.35 16.76
CA VAL A 389 -11.43 5.30 15.87
C VAL A 389 -12.30 6.51 15.58
N ARG A 390 -13.59 6.31 15.28
CA ARG A 390 -14.53 7.40 15.00
C ARG A 390 -14.70 8.31 16.20
N ASP A 391 -14.87 7.75 17.39
CA ASP A 391 -15.07 8.55 18.60
C ASP A 391 -13.85 9.43 18.86
N CYS A 392 -12.63 8.92 18.62
CA CYS A 392 -11.40 9.70 18.66
C CYS A 392 -11.39 10.86 17.64
N LEU A 393 -11.90 10.66 16.42
CA LEU A 393 -11.93 11.68 15.37
C LEU A 393 -13.04 12.73 15.55
N LEU A 394 -14.05 12.49 16.39
CA LEU A 394 -15.15 13.43 16.64
C LEU A 394 -14.85 14.46 17.75
N TYR A 395 -13.80 14.22 18.55
CA TYR A 395 -13.37 15.15 19.61
C TYR A 395 -12.22 16.08 19.18
N THR A 396 -11.80 16.00 17.91
CA THR A 396 -10.88 16.93 17.22
C THR A 396 -11.63 17.83 16.27
#